data_AF-A0AA35XL92-F1
#
_entry.id   AF-A0AA35XL92-F1
#
_cell.length_a   1.000
_cell.length_b   1.000
_cell.length_c   1.000
_cell.angle_alpha   90.00
_cell.angle_beta   90.00
_cell.angle_gamma   90.00
#
_symmetry.space_group_name_H-M   'P 1'
#
loop_
_entity.id
_entity.type
_entity.pdbx_description
1 polymer ?
#
loop_
_entity_poly.entity_id
_entity_poly.type
_entity_poly.pdbx_seq_one_letter_code
_entity_poly.pdbx_strand_id
1 'polypeptide(L)'
;MCHAAVWIIDGIKDGCHRRHWRAWSSKANSVHPDLDPITRCHSYDISYKFHYHCTRCDYKLGRHSKSVNLTDARCPYCLSSLRLDGPAGPAKINRYAQFVKDHYSEVKLRTPVGGHKAIMEKIREQYHNSCPKQ
;
A
#
# COMPACT_ATOMS: atom_id res chain seq x y z
N MET A 1 -15.72 -8.71 6.09
CA MET A 1 -17.13 -9.14 6.21
C MET A 1 -17.74 -8.85 7.58
N CYS A 2 -17.10 -9.18 8.71
CA CYS A 2 -17.68 -8.92 10.05
C CYS A 2 -18.07 -7.45 10.29
N HIS A 3 -17.30 -6.47 9.80
CA HIS A 3 -17.68 -5.06 9.84
C HIS A 3 -18.98 -4.75 9.10
N ALA A 4 -19.16 -5.32 7.90
CA ALA A 4 -20.37 -5.14 7.12
C ALA A 4 -21.58 -5.77 7.83
N ALA A 5 -21.41 -6.94 8.46
CA ALA A 5 -22.47 -7.57 9.26
C ALA A 5 -22.89 -6.69 10.44
N VAL A 6 -21.93 -6.12 11.19
CA VAL A 6 -22.23 -5.18 12.28
C VAL A 6 -22.97 -3.94 11.77
N TRP A 7 -22.57 -3.41 10.62
CA TRP A 7 -23.20 -2.21 10.07
C TRP A 7 -24.62 -2.47 9.56
N ILE A 8 -24.81 -3.52 8.76
CA ILE A 8 -26.06 -3.80 8.06
C ILE A 8 -27.08 -4.51 8.97
N ILE A 9 -26.63 -5.48 9.78
CA ILE A 9 -27.51 -6.32 10.60
C ILE A 9 -27.72 -5.69 11.98
N ASP A 10 -26.65 -5.29 12.65
CA ASP A 10 -26.76 -4.72 14.00
C ASP A 10 -27.08 -3.21 13.96
N GLY A 11 -27.00 -2.56 12.80
CA GLY A 11 -27.28 -1.13 12.62
C GLY A 11 -26.24 -0.20 13.26
N ILE A 12 -25.10 -0.73 13.68
CA ILE A 12 -24.07 0.03 14.42
C ILE A 12 -23.01 0.53 13.43
N LYS A 13 -22.93 1.85 13.27
CA LYS A 13 -22.00 2.52 12.35
C LYS A 13 -20.58 2.64 12.91
N ASP A 14 -20.45 2.80 14.22
CA ASP A 14 -19.17 3.10 14.88
C ASP A 14 -18.72 1.97 15.82
N GLY A 15 -18.00 1.00 15.24
CA GLY A 15 -17.53 -0.16 15.97
C GLY A 15 -16.13 -0.59 15.56
N CYS A 16 -15.09 0.09 16.05
CA CYS A 16 -13.70 -0.38 15.93
C CYS A 16 -13.52 -1.71 16.69
N HIS A 17 -13.70 -2.85 16.02
CA HIS A 17 -13.44 -4.22 16.54
C HIS A 17 -13.94 -4.48 17.97
N ARG A 18 -15.08 -3.87 18.34
CA ARG A 18 -15.67 -3.97 19.68
C ARG A 18 -16.52 -5.25 19.79
N ARG A 19 -17.34 -5.34 20.85
CA ARG A 19 -18.15 -6.51 21.21
C ARG A 19 -18.90 -7.15 20.03
N HIS A 20 -19.61 -6.35 19.23
CA HIS A 20 -20.38 -6.84 18.08
C HIS A 20 -19.50 -7.49 17.01
N TRP A 21 -18.41 -6.82 16.63
CA TRP A 21 -17.44 -7.39 15.70
C TRP A 21 -16.87 -8.72 16.22
N ARG A 22 -16.55 -8.80 17.52
CA ARG A 22 -16.04 -10.03 18.14
C ARG A 22 -17.07 -11.15 18.08
N ALA A 23 -18.34 -10.87 18.34
CA ALA A 23 -19.41 -11.86 18.25
C ALA A 23 -19.53 -12.42 16.82
N TRP A 24 -19.52 -11.54 15.81
CA TRP A 24 -19.56 -11.97 14.41
C TRP A 24 -18.30 -12.73 13.97
N SER A 25 -17.11 -12.32 14.43
CA SER A 25 -15.87 -13.06 14.15
C SER A 25 -15.88 -14.45 14.79
N SER A 26 -16.38 -14.56 16.03
CA SER A 26 -16.48 -15.84 16.74
C SER A 26 -17.46 -16.77 16.03
N LYS A 27 -18.64 -16.24 15.66
CA LYS A 27 -19.64 -16.99 14.90
C LYS A 27 -19.09 -17.50 13.56
N ALA A 28 -18.39 -16.64 12.82
CA ALA A 28 -17.79 -17.02 11.55
C ALA A 28 -16.73 -18.13 11.74
N ASN A 29 -15.85 -18.00 12.73
CA ASN A 29 -14.84 -19.01 13.03
C ASN A 29 -15.46 -20.35 13.46
N SER A 30 -16.60 -20.33 14.16
CA SER A 30 -17.32 -21.56 14.54
C SER A 30 -18.02 -22.24 13.37
N VAL A 31 -18.54 -21.46 12.42
CA VAL A 31 -19.24 -21.99 11.23
C VAL A 31 -18.26 -22.49 10.17
N HIS A 32 -17.08 -21.86 10.07
CA HIS A 32 -16.02 -22.19 9.12
C HIS A 32 -14.73 -22.58 9.86
N PRO A 33 -14.70 -23.75 10.53
CA PRO A 33 -13.50 -24.21 11.24
C PRO A 33 -12.38 -24.66 10.29
N ASP A 34 -12.68 -24.83 9.01
CA ASP A 34 -11.76 -25.16 7.93
C ASP A 34 -10.89 -23.97 7.49
N LEU A 35 -11.27 -22.74 7.84
CA LEU A 35 -10.53 -21.53 7.53
C LEU A 35 -9.72 -21.03 8.73
N ASP A 36 -8.65 -20.28 8.44
CA ASP A 36 -7.87 -19.64 9.48
C ASP A 36 -8.74 -18.69 10.33
N PRO A 37 -8.54 -18.67 11.66
CA PRO A 37 -9.30 -17.80 12.54
C PRO A 37 -9.19 -16.33 12.16
N ILE A 38 -10.34 -15.65 12.09
CA ILE A 38 -10.39 -14.22 11.84
C ILE A 38 -9.72 -13.47 12.99
N THR A 39 -8.62 -12.79 12.69
CA THR A 39 -7.89 -11.93 13.63
C THR A 39 -8.15 -10.44 13.33
N ARG A 40 -7.86 -9.59 14.32
CA ARG A 40 -8.01 -8.12 14.17
C ARG A 40 -6.91 -7.48 13.32
N CYS A 41 -5.71 -8.07 13.39
CA CYS A 41 -4.54 -7.60 12.67
C CYS A 41 -4.29 -8.51 11.48
N HIS A 42 -3.86 -7.96 10.36
CA HIS A 42 -3.50 -8.76 9.20
C HIS A 42 -2.28 -9.64 9.50
N SER A 43 -2.31 -10.87 8.99
CA SER A 43 -1.22 -11.85 9.10
C SER A 43 -0.23 -11.80 7.93
N TYR A 44 -0.51 -11.02 6.88
CA TYR A 44 0.37 -10.89 5.72
C TYR A 44 1.44 -9.81 5.93
N ASP A 45 2.57 -9.99 5.26
CA ASP A 45 3.64 -8.99 5.24
C ASP A 45 3.18 -7.71 4.54
N ILE A 46 3.18 -6.61 5.28
CA ILE A 46 2.76 -5.30 4.78
C ILE A 46 4.00 -4.52 4.34
N SER A 47 4.08 -4.22 3.04
CA SER A 47 5.09 -3.28 2.54
C SER A 47 4.67 -1.84 2.81
N TYR A 48 5.48 -1.11 3.59
CA TYR A 48 5.24 0.31 3.89
C TYR A 48 6.08 1.24 3.02
N LYS A 49 5.50 2.37 2.63
CA LYS A 49 6.21 3.40 1.84
C LYS A 49 7.14 4.24 2.70
N PHE A 50 6.75 4.50 3.95
CA PHE A 50 7.48 5.33 4.88
C PHE A 50 7.89 4.48 6.08
N HIS A 51 9.19 4.40 6.34
CA HIS A 51 9.75 3.71 7.50
C HIS A 51 10.38 4.73 8.44
N TYR A 52 10.04 4.66 9.71
CA TYR A 52 10.59 5.51 10.75
C TYR A 52 11.45 4.68 11.68
N HIS A 53 12.63 5.17 12.00
CA HIS A 53 13.59 4.50 12.85
C HIS A 53 13.84 5.32 14.10
N CYS A 54 13.97 4.65 15.23
CA CYS A 54 14.44 5.29 16.45
C CYS A 54 15.91 5.70 16.29
N THR A 55 16.28 6.85 16.85
CA THR A 55 17.68 7.32 16.83
C THR A 55 18.60 6.59 17.81
N ARG A 56 18.05 5.80 18.75
CA ARG A 56 18.79 5.18 19.86
C ARG A 56 18.66 3.65 19.93
N CYS A 57 17.59 3.06 19.39
CA CYS A 57 17.37 1.61 19.43
C CYS A 57 16.90 1.08 18.07
N ASP A 58 16.80 -0.24 17.94
CA ASP A 58 16.41 -0.91 16.68
C ASP A 58 14.90 -0.87 16.39
N TYR A 59 14.14 0.00 17.07
CA TYR A 59 12.72 0.14 16.81
C TYR A 59 12.44 0.76 15.45
N LYS A 60 11.56 0.09 14.68
CA LYS A 60 11.12 0.51 13.35
C LYS A 60 9.60 0.60 13.30
N LEU A 61 9.09 1.60 12.60
CA LEU A 61 7.68 1.85 12.41
C LEU A 61 7.36 2.07 10.93
N GLY A 62 6.51 1.22 10.37
CA GLY A 62 6.03 1.34 8.99
C GLY A 62 4.70 2.10 8.87
N ARG A 63 4.57 2.96 7.85
CA ARG A 63 3.34 3.68 7.48
C ARG A 63 3.15 3.79 5.97
N HIS A 64 1.89 3.78 5.53
CA HIS A 64 1.52 3.98 4.12
C HIS A 64 1.53 5.46 3.70
N SER A 65 1.35 6.37 4.66
CA SER A 65 1.42 7.84 4.46
C SER A 65 2.43 8.48 5.41
N LYS A 66 2.87 9.70 5.09
CA LYS A 66 3.78 10.50 5.94
C LYS A 66 3.00 11.18 7.07
N SER A 67 2.32 10.37 7.90
CA SER A 67 1.40 10.84 8.93
C SER A 67 2.02 10.99 10.32
N VAL A 68 3.26 10.54 10.51
CA VAL A 68 3.94 10.65 11.81
C VAL A 68 4.60 12.02 11.91
N ASN A 69 4.15 12.83 12.86
CA ASN A 69 4.83 14.06 13.22
C ASN A 69 6.08 13.73 14.05
N LEU A 70 7.27 14.00 13.50
CA LEU A 70 8.55 13.70 14.14
C LEU A 70 8.83 14.59 15.37
N THR A 71 8.13 15.73 15.52
CA THR A 71 8.29 16.59 16.71
C THR A 71 7.68 15.96 17.94
N ASP A 72 6.55 15.27 17.79
CA ASP A 72 5.74 14.79 18.91
C ASP A 72 5.91 13.28 19.12
N ALA A 73 6.10 12.53 18.03
CA ALA A 73 6.27 11.09 18.11
C ALA A 73 7.58 10.72 18.80
N ARG A 74 7.47 9.74 19.71
CA ARG A 74 8.60 9.18 20.46
C ARG A 74 8.62 7.67 20.31
N CYS A 75 9.80 7.09 20.44
CA CYS A 75 9.96 5.65 20.52
C CYS A 75 9.20 5.10 21.74
N PRO A 76 8.36 4.06 21.60
CA PRO A 76 7.62 3.50 22.72
C PRO A 76 8.52 2.78 23.75
N TYR A 77 9.75 2.43 23.39
CA TYR A 77 10.67 1.70 24.26
C TYR A 77 11.64 2.61 25.02
N CYS A 78 12.22 3.60 24.34
CA CYS A 78 13.29 4.44 24.90
C CYS A 78 12.96 5.94 24.91
N LEU A 79 11.74 6.32 24.49
CA LEU A 79 11.22 7.69 24.50
C LEU A 79 12.04 8.72 23.72
N SER A 80 13.02 8.29 22.91
CA SER A 80 13.80 9.17 22.05
C SER A 80 13.06 9.50 20.75
N SER A 81 13.59 10.47 20.02
CA SER A 81 13.03 10.92 18.74
C SER A 81 13.08 9.83 17.67
N LEU A 82 12.14 9.93 16.72
CA LEU A 82 12.12 9.12 15.52
C LEU A 82 12.71 9.92 14.35
N ARG A 83 13.35 9.24 13.41
CA ARG A 83 13.74 9.79 12.11
C ARG A 83 13.01 9.05 11.01
N LEU A 84 12.65 9.75 9.94
CA LEU A 84 12.18 9.10 8.72
C LEU A 84 13.40 8.57 7.98
N ASP A 85 13.47 7.26 7.78
CA ASP A 85 14.43 6.71 6.82
C ASP A 85 14.03 7.25 5.44
N GLY A 86 15.03 7.72 4.68
CA GLY A 86 14.83 8.36 3.38
C GLY A 86 13.90 7.57 2.47
N PRO A 87 13.33 8.19 1.42
CA PRO A 87 12.37 7.51 0.55
C PRO A 87 12.94 6.14 0.19
N ALA A 88 12.16 5.08 0.47
CA ALA A 88 12.52 3.73 0.06
C ALA A 88 13.05 3.85 -1.37
N GLY A 89 14.27 3.33 -1.61
CA GLY A 89 14.97 3.48 -2.88
C GLY A 89 14.03 3.24 -4.07
N PRO A 90 14.33 3.85 -5.24
CA PRO A 90 13.36 4.03 -6.32
C PRO A 90 12.47 2.80 -6.46
N ALA A 91 11.17 2.98 -6.21
CA ALA A 91 10.18 1.91 -6.24
C ALA A 91 10.43 1.06 -7.49
N LYS A 92 10.45 -0.27 -7.35
CA LYS A 92 10.59 -1.17 -8.50
C LYS A 92 9.58 -0.76 -9.56
N ILE A 93 10.09 -0.14 -10.62
CA ILE A 93 9.28 0.42 -11.70
C ILE A 93 8.71 -0.78 -12.45
N ASN A 94 7.40 -0.80 -12.68
CA ASN A 94 6.80 -1.90 -13.44
C ASN A 94 7.36 -1.89 -14.89
N ARG A 95 7.29 -3.04 -15.59
CA ARG A 95 7.87 -3.19 -16.93
C ARG A 95 7.40 -2.11 -17.92
N TYR A 96 6.11 -1.74 -17.86
CA TYR A 96 5.56 -0.70 -18.71
C TYR A 96 6.15 0.68 -18.42
N ALA A 97 6.23 1.06 -17.15
CA ALA A 97 6.77 2.37 -16.75
C ALA A 97 8.28 2.47 -17.04
N GLN A 98 9.02 1.36 -16.97
CA GLN A 98 10.40 1.30 -17.45
C GLN A 98 10.47 1.52 -18.97
N PHE A 99 9.63 0.81 -19.73
CA PHE A 99 9.54 0.96 -21.18
C PHE A 99 9.19 2.39 -21.61
N VAL A 100 8.24 3.04 -20.93
CA VAL A 100 7.91 4.44 -21.16
C VAL A 100 9.14 5.32 -20.98
N LYS A 101 9.91 5.12 -19.90
CA LYS A 101 11.11 5.92 -19.62
C LYS A 101 12.18 5.76 -20.71
N ASP A 102 12.36 4.55 -21.22
CA ASP A 102 13.40 4.24 -22.20
C ASP A 102 13.05 4.78 -23.60
N HIS A 103 11.76 4.80 -23.97
CA HIS A 103 11.31 5.19 -25.32
C HIS A 103 10.72 6.60 -25.43
N TYR A 104 10.47 7.31 -24.32
CA TYR A 104 9.78 8.61 -24.36
C TYR A 104 10.54 9.69 -25.15
N SER A 105 11.86 9.80 -24.95
CA SER A 105 12.70 10.78 -25.64
C SER A 105 12.70 10.56 -27.15
N GLU A 106 12.80 9.31 -27.58
CA GLU A 106 12.79 8.91 -28.99
C GLU A 106 11.45 9.23 -29.65
N VAL A 107 10.32 8.86 -29.01
CA VAL A 107 8.98 9.11 -29.55
C VAL A 107 8.65 10.61 -29.58
N LYS A 108 9.15 11.38 -28.60
CA LYS A 108 9.03 12.84 -28.56
C LYS A 108 9.76 13.50 -29.74
N LEU A 109 10.97 13.04 -30.07
CA LEU A 109 11.71 13.55 -31.24
C LEU A 109 11.04 13.18 -32.56
N ARG A 110 10.50 11.97 -32.66
CA ARG A 110 9.81 11.46 -33.87
C ARG A 110 8.39 11.98 -34.04
N THR A 111 7.81 12.60 -33.01
CA THR A 111 6.44 13.13 -33.05
C THR A 111 6.42 14.59 -32.59
N PRO A 112 6.88 15.55 -33.42
CA PRO A 112 7.01 16.95 -33.01
C PRO A 112 5.66 17.66 -32.80
N VAL A 113 4.59 17.18 -33.44
CA VAL A 113 3.27 17.87 -33.53
C VAL A 113 2.20 17.22 -32.64
N GLY A 114 2.59 16.33 -31.72
CA GLY A 114 1.68 15.70 -30.78
C GLY A 114 2.00 16.11 -29.35
N GLY A 115 1.02 16.63 -28.61
CA GLY A 115 1.16 16.83 -27.17
C GLY A 115 1.47 15.51 -26.43
N HIS A 116 1.71 15.60 -25.11
CA HIS A 116 2.06 14.44 -24.28
C HIS A 116 1.13 13.23 -24.48
N LYS A 117 -0.18 13.46 -24.71
CA LYS A 117 -1.17 12.42 -24.99
C LYS A 117 -0.80 11.54 -26.20
N ALA A 118 -0.44 12.14 -27.33
CA ALA A 118 -0.11 11.42 -28.56
C ALA A 118 1.20 10.62 -28.43
N ILE A 119 2.15 11.14 -27.64
CA ILE A 119 3.40 10.44 -27.32
C ILE A 119 3.11 9.18 -26.50
N MET A 120 2.29 9.30 -25.46
CA MET A 120 1.93 8.16 -24.60
C MET A 120 1.12 7.09 -25.36
N GLU A 121 0.29 7.49 -26.31
CA GLU A 121 -0.48 6.56 -27.16
C GLU A 121 0.43 5.72 -28.07
N LYS A 122 1.40 6.35 -28.75
CA LYS A 122 2.42 5.62 -29.54
C LYS A 122 3.27 4.67 -28.69
N ILE A 123 3.67 5.10 -27.49
CA ILE A 123 4.46 4.25 -26.59
C ILE A 123 3.64 3.03 -26.14
N ARG A 124 2.34 3.20 -25.89
CA ARG A 124 1.43 2.09 -25.57
C ARG A 124 1.35 1.08 -26.73
N GLU A 125 1.21 1.55 -27.97
CA GLU A 125 1.20 0.69 -29.16
C GLU A 125 2.52 -0.10 -29.32
N GLN A 126 3.66 0.58 -29.15
CA GLN A 126 4.98 -0.05 -29.21
C GLN A 126 5.16 -1.11 -28.11
N TYR A 127 4.64 -0.85 -26.91
CA TYR A 127 4.68 -1.83 -25.80
C TYR A 127 3.82 -3.07 -26.10
N HIS A 128 2.62 -2.88 -26.66
CA HIS A 128 1.76 -4.00 -27.04
C HIS A 128 2.37 -4.86 -28.16
N ASN A 129 3.07 -4.23 -29.11
CA ASN A 129 3.71 -4.94 -30.22
C ASN A 129 5.03 -5.63 -29.85
N SER A 130 5.71 -5.16 -28.79
CA SER A 130 6.98 -5.74 -28.31
C SER A 130 6.79 -6.83 -27.26
N CYS A 131 5.61 -6.95 -26.66
CA CYS A 131 5.33 -8.02 -25.71
C CYS A 131 5.00 -9.33 -26.46
N PRO A 132 5.72 -10.44 -26.22
CA PRO A 132 5.32 -11.73 -26.79
C PRO A 132 3.91 -12.05 -26.33
N LYS A 133 3.03 -12.36 -27.27
CA LYS A 133 1.69 -12.88 -26.98
C LYS A 133 1.88 -14.21 -26.24
N GLN A 134 1.52 -14.24 -24.96
CA GLN A 134 1.27 -15.50 -24.25
C GLN A 134 -0.04 -16.09 -24.79
#